data_AF-A0AAD3H2I1-F1
#
_entry.id   AF-A0AAD3H2I1-F1
#
_cell.length_a   1.000
_cell.length_b   1.000
_cell.length_c   1.000
_cell.angle_alpha   90.00
_cell.angle_beta   90.00
_cell.angle_gamma   90.00
#
_symmetry.space_group_name_H-M   'P 1'
#
loop_
_entity.id
_entity.type
_entity.pdbx_description
1 polymer ?
#
loop_
_entity_poly.entity_id
_entity_poly.type
_entity_poly.pdbx_seq_one_letter_code
_entity_poly.pdbx_strand_id
1 'polypeptide(L)'
;MNKILLILPLLSTAKAFLAPSAKGLSKIAPLEATWSNGQAIREYQDFLASGKQEIEKEEDTASVIVKSVHHASLSNTVGDAITSMNPKKNDVLLFPTEPLPPTLDGKESYPIYVTIPPTELELFIKTLPDDWKAKREDFVFLSGGPQCGCIEPILKDYGYARDSMTQLLCGSFTTPDTNIGKPRDLSCNIGSDSYGEVKTAGETAVCGKWAGAVEQRFTEAGIKCKSGFYREWRRLMWERAAFDAVFNLIGAVREEPTTLKDVATYYEQEASDMLWQVTSNLRGWLAVTVAYGFEERLFSFAEMRCGDIPCQISEEMFPYVFCAPLDKGNMLIEYLNYAQQERGLIPNIPLPKCDTRPSLMRQGNLRADGAV
;
A
#
# COMPACT_ATOMS: atom_id res chain seq x y z
N MET A 1 2.56 -14.49 74.58
CA MET A 1 1.79 -13.58 75.45
C MET A 1 1.86 -12.17 74.86
N ASN A 2 0.68 -11.60 74.54
CA ASN A 2 0.26 -10.21 74.31
C ASN A 2 1.33 -9.11 74.05
N LYS A 3 1.35 -8.52 72.84
CA LYS A 3 0.69 -7.26 72.37
C LYS A 3 1.48 -5.98 72.70
N ILE A 4 1.79 -5.14 71.69
CA ILE A 4 1.13 -3.85 71.37
C ILE A 4 1.93 -3.11 70.28
N LEU A 5 1.18 -2.57 69.32
CA LEU A 5 1.54 -1.74 68.17
C LEU A 5 1.48 -0.25 68.56
N LEU A 6 2.35 0.63 68.04
CA LEU A 6 2.11 2.08 67.99
C LEU A 6 2.85 2.73 66.80
N ILE A 7 2.13 3.61 66.11
CA ILE A 7 2.43 4.25 64.81
C ILE A 7 2.46 5.79 65.00
N LEU A 8 3.49 6.46 64.42
CA LEU A 8 3.64 7.87 63.94
C LEU A 8 3.44 9.05 64.96
N PRO A 9 3.84 10.34 64.71
CA PRO A 9 3.94 11.06 63.41
C PRO A 9 4.99 12.20 63.17
N LEU A 10 5.19 12.53 61.87
CA LEU A 10 5.32 13.82 61.11
C LEU A 10 5.89 15.17 61.65
N LEU A 11 6.37 15.97 60.65
CA LEU A 11 6.63 17.44 60.52
C LEU A 11 8.06 17.93 60.86
N SER A 12 8.73 18.91 60.22
CA SER A 12 8.48 19.86 59.12
C SER A 12 9.76 20.72 58.87
N THR A 13 10.06 21.00 57.59
CA THR A 13 10.77 22.13 56.93
C THR A 13 11.90 22.98 57.59
N ALA A 14 12.99 23.20 56.81
CA ALA A 14 13.62 24.52 56.61
C ALA A 14 14.45 24.57 55.30
N LYS A 15 14.24 25.62 54.50
CA LYS A 15 14.93 26.01 53.24
C LYS A 15 15.95 27.12 53.50
N ALA A 16 17.08 27.12 52.79
CA ALA A 16 17.76 28.26 52.11
C ALA A 16 19.16 27.77 51.67
N PHE A 17 19.64 27.90 50.42
CA PHE A 17 19.95 29.15 49.70
C PHE A 17 20.02 28.88 48.17
N LEU A 18 19.75 29.91 47.36
CA LEU A 18 19.61 29.88 45.89
C LEU A 18 20.84 30.45 45.14
N ALA A 19 21.18 29.77 44.04
CA ALA A 19 21.60 30.19 42.68
C ALA A 19 22.77 31.17 42.42
N PRO A 20 23.40 31.01 41.24
CA PRO A 20 23.25 32.05 40.22
C PRO A 20 22.74 31.52 38.86
N SER A 21 22.14 32.44 38.10
CA SER A 21 21.44 32.27 36.82
C SER A 21 22.07 33.16 35.73
N ALA A 22 21.70 32.84 34.49
CA ALA A 22 21.80 33.60 33.23
C ALA A 22 23.09 33.38 32.41
N LYS A 23 23.08 33.14 31.09
CA LYS A 23 22.08 33.26 30.02
C LYS A 23 22.59 32.49 28.79
N GLY A 24 21.71 31.82 28.05
CA GLY A 24 22.06 31.18 26.78
C GLY A 24 20.99 30.21 26.27
N LEU A 25 19.76 30.70 26.08
CA LEU A 25 18.68 29.91 25.47
C LEU A 25 18.90 29.84 23.96
N SER A 26 19.64 28.83 23.50
CA SER A 26 19.43 28.28 22.16
C SER A 26 18.07 27.58 22.17
N LYS A 27 17.24 27.87 21.17
CA LYS A 27 15.99 27.14 20.93
C LYS A 27 16.36 25.69 20.57
N ILE A 28 16.36 24.80 21.55
CA ILE A 28 16.36 23.36 21.30
C ILE A 28 14.95 23.06 20.80
N ALA A 29 14.82 22.85 19.48
CA ALA A 29 13.64 22.21 18.91
C ALA A 29 13.45 20.87 19.65
N PRO A 30 12.21 20.50 20.03
CA PRO A 30 11.99 19.19 20.62
C PRO A 30 12.46 18.15 19.61
N LEU A 31 13.54 17.45 19.96
CA LEU A 31 13.91 16.20 19.31
C LEU A 31 12.75 15.25 19.57
N GLU A 32 11.78 15.23 18.65
CA GLU A 32 10.89 14.10 18.51
C GLU A 32 11.78 12.89 18.33
N ALA A 33 11.85 12.06 19.37
CA ALA A 33 12.62 10.84 19.35
C ALA A 33 12.15 10.02 18.13
N THR A 34 13.02 9.86 17.15
CA THR A 34 12.89 8.88 16.09
C THR A 34 13.06 7.51 16.76
N TRP A 35 11.98 6.96 17.29
CA TRP A 35 11.96 5.62 17.85
C TRP A 35 12.38 4.65 16.74
N SER A 36 13.52 3.99 16.94
CA SER A 36 13.91 2.82 16.17
C SER A 36 12.77 1.81 16.26
N ASN A 37 12.17 1.46 15.12
CA ASN A 37 11.08 0.47 15.04
C ASN A 37 11.52 -0.81 15.77
N GLY A 38 10.89 -1.14 16.91
CA GLY A 38 11.23 -2.30 17.72
C GLY A 38 11.10 -3.63 16.96
N GLN A 39 10.28 -3.64 15.91
CA GLN A 39 10.15 -4.76 14.98
C GLN A 39 11.42 -4.96 14.13
N ALA A 40 12.01 -3.87 13.62
CA ALA A 40 13.26 -3.95 12.83
C ALA A 40 14.45 -4.44 13.68
N ILE A 41 14.45 -4.12 14.98
CA ILE A 41 15.44 -4.65 15.92
C ILE A 41 15.21 -6.15 16.14
N ARG A 42 13.94 -6.58 16.26
CA ARG A 42 13.59 -7.99 16.44
C ARG A 42 13.91 -8.82 15.20
N GLU A 43 13.56 -8.34 14.00
CA GLU A 43 13.93 -8.96 12.73
C GLU A 43 15.45 -9.13 12.59
N TYR A 44 16.22 -8.11 12.97
CA TYR A 44 17.68 -8.20 12.95
C TYR A 44 18.21 -9.20 14.00
N GLN A 45 17.61 -9.25 15.19
CA GLN A 45 17.97 -10.23 16.23
C GLN A 45 17.61 -11.66 15.81
N ASP A 46 16.43 -11.86 15.23
CA ASP A 46 15.95 -13.15 14.73
C ASP A 46 16.79 -13.62 13.53
N PHE A 47 17.22 -12.70 12.66
CA PHE A 47 18.19 -12.95 11.61
C PHE A 47 19.54 -13.44 12.17
N LEU A 48 20.10 -12.71 13.16
CA LEU A 48 21.35 -13.09 13.81
C LEU A 48 21.25 -14.41 14.57
N ALA A 49 20.09 -14.70 15.18
CA ALA A 49 19.87 -15.89 15.99
C ALA A 49 19.56 -17.15 15.16
N SER A 50 18.80 -17.01 14.08
CA SER A 50 18.37 -18.14 13.25
C SER A 50 19.38 -18.53 12.18
N GLY A 51 20.20 -17.58 11.70
CA GLY A 51 21.10 -17.77 10.56
C GLY A 51 20.39 -18.10 9.23
N LYS A 52 19.05 -18.09 9.21
CA LYS A 52 18.24 -18.36 8.02
C LYS A 52 18.10 -17.05 7.22
N GLN A 53 18.77 -16.99 6.07
CA GLN A 53 18.66 -15.87 5.13
C GLN A 53 17.38 -15.91 4.29
N GLU A 54 16.76 -17.08 4.15
CA GLU A 54 15.66 -17.30 3.21
C GLU A 54 14.33 -17.55 3.93
N ILE A 55 13.28 -16.91 3.42
CA ILE A 55 11.90 -17.12 3.85
C ILE A 55 11.53 -18.55 3.49
N GLU A 56 10.97 -19.32 4.44
CA GLU A 56 10.46 -20.66 4.16
C GLU A 56 9.37 -20.56 3.08
N LYS A 57 9.63 -21.17 1.92
CA LYS A 57 8.74 -21.11 0.76
C LYS A 57 7.81 -22.31 0.78
N GLU A 58 6.52 -22.06 1.00
CA GLU A 58 5.46 -23.02 0.72
C GLU A 58 5.33 -23.24 -0.80
N GLU A 59 4.98 -24.44 -1.22
CA GLU A 59 4.71 -24.76 -2.64
C GLU A 59 3.29 -24.37 -3.05
N ASP A 60 3.06 -24.09 -4.34
CA ASP A 60 1.71 -23.83 -4.85
C ASP A 60 0.80 -25.07 -4.76
N THR A 61 -0.39 -24.85 -4.20
CA THR A 61 -1.40 -25.87 -3.89
C THR A 61 -2.79 -25.40 -4.31
N ALA A 62 -3.80 -26.27 -4.21
CA ALA A 62 -5.18 -25.83 -4.33
C ALA A 62 -5.47 -24.69 -3.33
N SER A 63 -6.25 -23.70 -3.77
CA SER A 63 -6.56 -22.53 -2.97
C SER A 63 -8.04 -22.23 -2.94
N VAL A 64 -8.46 -21.38 -2.00
CA VAL A 64 -9.78 -20.77 -2.00
C VAL A 64 -9.67 -19.35 -2.52
N ILE A 65 -10.54 -18.96 -3.44
CA ILE A 65 -10.66 -17.57 -3.94
C ILE A 65 -11.98 -17.02 -3.44
N VAL A 66 -11.91 -16.00 -2.58
CA VAL A 66 -13.07 -15.38 -1.96
C VAL A 66 -13.50 -14.17 -2.76
N LYS A 67 -14.61 -14.31 -3.49
CA LYS A 67 -15.16 -13.26 -4.35
C LYS A 67 -16.08 -12.32 -3.59
N SER A 68 -16.13 -11.06 -4.03
CA SER A 68 -17.13 -10.12 -3.52
C SER A 68 -18.53 -10.56 -3.95
N VAL A 69 -19.50 -10.40 -3.04
CA VAL A 69 -20.92 -10.73 -3.27
C VAL A 69 -21.54 -9.78 -4.31
N HIS A 70 -20.94 -8.61 -4.52
CA HIS A 70 -21.40 -7.64 -5.50
C HIS A 70 -20.91 -8.07 -6.90
N HIS A 71 -21.82 -8.75 -7.63
CA HIS A 71 -21.60 -9.49 -8.88
C HIS A 71 -20.92 -8.76 -10.06
N ALA A 72 -20.63 -7.47 -9.96
CA ALA A 72 -20.00 -6.66 -11.01
C ALA A 72 -18.73 -5.91 -10.53
N SER A 73 -18.21 -6.22 -9.34
CA SER A 73 -17.03 -5.52 -8.84
C SER A 73 -15.79 -5.85 -9.68
N LEU A 74 -15.02 -4.80 -10.00
CA LEU A 74 -13.74 -4.93 -10.69
C LEU A 74 -12.80 -5.90 -9.95
N SER A 75 -12.90 -6.02 -8.62
CA SER A 75 -12.10 -6.94 -7.80
C SER A 75 -12.32 -8.42 -8.14
N ASN A 76 -13.50 -8.80 -8.64
CA ASN A 76 -13.76 -10.17 -9.10
C ASN A 76 -12.90 -10.54 -10.31
N THR A 77 -12.48 -9.55 -11.13
CA THR A 77 -11.60 -9.78 -12.28
C THR A 77 -10.18 -10.15 -11.86
N VAL A 78 -9.71 -9.69 -10.70
CA VAL A 78 -8.43 -10.11 -10.12
C VAL A 78 -8.52 -11.53 -9.57
N GLY A 79 -9.65 -11.89 -8.94
CA GLY A 79 -9.92 -13.27 -8.56
C GLY A 79 -9.91 -14.21 -9.76
N ASP A 80 -10.59 -13.84 -10.84
CA ASP A 80 -10.60 -14.58 -12.11
C ASP A 80 -9.19 -14.70 -12.71
N ALA A 81 -8.40 -13.63 -12.67
CA ALA A 81 -7.00 -13.65 -13.09
C ALA A 81 -6.22 -14.70 -12.30
N ILE A 82 -6.28 -14.68 -10.96
CA ILE A 82 -5.54 -15.61 -10.09
C ILE A 82 -6.00 -17.06 -10.32
N THR A 83 -7.31 -17.31 -10.48
CA THR A 83 -7.83 -18.64 -10.82
C THR A 83 -7.29 -19.13 -12.16
N SER A 84 -7.18 -18.25 -13.15
CA SER A 84 -6.64 -18.61 -14.47
C SER A 84 -5.13 -18.94 -14.46
N MET A 85 -4.41 -18.46 -13.43
CA MET A 85 -2.99 -18.74 -13.24
C MET A 85 -2.74 -20.13 -12.63
N ASN A 86 -3.73 -20.76 -12.00
CA ASN A 86 -3.56 -22.10 -11.44
C ASN A 86 -3.59 -23.18 -12.55
N PRO A 87 -2.47 -23.87 -12.83
CA PRO A 87 -2.40 -24.87 -13.89
C PRO A 87 -3.27 -26.10 -13.59
N LYS A 88 -3.48 -26.44 -12.32
CA LYS A 88 -4.23 -27.62 -11.87
C LYS A 88 -5.75 -27.40 -11.92
N LYS A 89 -6.20 -26.14 -11.99
CA LYS A 89 -7.63 -25.74 -12.02
C LYS A 89 -8.48 -26.38 -10.91
N ASN A 90 -7.89 -26.51 -9.73
CA ASN A 90 -8.50 -27.10 -8.54
C ASN A 90 -8.81 -26.06 -7.45
N ASP A 91 -8.78 -24.77 -7.80
CA ASP A 91 -9.20 -23.70 -6.89
C ASP A 91 -10.71 -23.74 -6.65
N VAL A 92 -11.11 -23.46 -5.41
CA VAL A 92 -12.51 -23.35 -5.02
C VAL A 92 -12.89 -21.88 -4.95
N LEU A 93 -13.88 -21.48 -5.75
CA LEU A 93 -14.45 -20.14 -5.71
C LEU A 93 -15.55 -20.11 -4.65
N LEU A 94 -15.47 -19.19 -3.68
CA LEU A 94 -16.46 -19.05 -2.62
C LEU A 94 -16.87 -17.59 -2.42
N PHE A 95 -18.04 -17.41 -1.84
CA PHE A 95 -18.47 -16.13 -1.28
C PHE A 95 -18.24 -16.10 0.25
N PRO A 96 -18.11 -14.91 0.87
CA PRO A 96 -17.92 -14.77 2.33
C PRO A 96 -18.97 -15.45 3.21
N THR A 97 -20.17 -15.70 2.67
CA THR A 97 -21.27 -16.36 3.37
C THR A 97 -21.18 -17.89 3.35
N GLU A 98 -20.26 -18.45 2.59
CA GLU A 98 -20.11 -19.89 2.40
C GLU A 98 -19.06 -20.46 3.38
N PRO A 99 -19.24 -21.71 3.86
CA PRO A 99 -18.30 -22.32 4.80
C PRO A 99 -16.96 -22.64 4.13
N LEU A 100 -15.85 -22.45 4.86
CA LEU A 100 -14.54 -22.86 4.36
C LEU A 100 -14.41 -24.39 4.37
N PRO A 101 -13.80 -24.99 3.33
CA PRO A 101 -13.44 -26.41 3.36
C PRO A 101 -12.53 -26.71 4.54
N PRO A 102 -12.78 -27.75 5.37
CA PRO A 102 -11.88 -28.08 6.47
C PRO A 102 -10.48 -28.43 5.94
N THR A 103 -10.45 -29.14 4.81
CA THR A 103 -9.25 -29.55 4.08
C THR A 103 -9.39 -29.29 2.60
N LEU A 104 -8.29 -29.02 1.91
CA LEU A 104 -8.21 -28.90 0.47
C LEU A 104 -7.00 -29.71 -0.03
N ASP A 105 -7.20 -30.59 -1.02
CA ASP A 105 -6.19 -31.57 -1.46
C ASP A 105 -5.54 -32.38 -0.31
N GLY A 106 -6.35 -32.72 0.71
CA GLY A 106 -5.89 -33.46 1.89
C GLY A 106 -5.03 -32.65 2.88
N LYS A 107 -4.87 -31.34 2.66
CA LYS A 107 -4.17 -30.42 3.57
C LYS A 107 -5.16 -29.60 4.39
N GLU A 108 -4.90 -29.43 5.68
CA GLU A 108 -5.69 -28.55 6.55
C GLU A 108 -5.36 -27.07 6.32
N SER A 109 -4.14 -26.75 5.89
CA SER A 109 -3.68 -25.38 5.62
C SER A 109 -3.49 -25.22 4.11
N TYR A 110 -4.08 -24.16 3.57
CA TYR A 110 -4.09 -23.85 2.14
C TYR A 110 -4.31 -22.34 1.95
N PRO A 111 -3.78 -21.70 0.91
CA PRO A 111 -3.92 -20.26 0.72
C PRO A 111 -5.38 -19.87 0.43
N ILE A 112 -5.82 -18.76 1.03
CA ILE A 112 -7.16 -18.19 0.86
C ILE A 112 -7.00 -16.76 0.31
N TYR A 113 -7.19 -16.59 -0.99
CA TYR A 113 -7.10 -15.29 -1.65
C TYR A 113 -8.36 -14.46 -1.36
N VAL A 114 -8.19 -13.38 -0.61
CA VAL A 114 -9.27 -12.45 -0.25
C VAL A 114 -9.36 -11.39 -1.34
N THR A 115 -10.18 -11.63 -2.38
CA THR A 115 -10.32 -10.70 -3.52
C THR A 115 -11.49 -9.72 -3.34
N ILE A 116 -11.75 -9.36 -2.08
CA ILE A 116 -12.79 -8.43 -1.65
C ILE A 116 -12.22 -7.02 -1.75
N PRO A 117 -12.94 -6.06 -2.37
CA PRO A 117 -12.46 -4.70 -2.51
C PRO A 117 -12.36 -4.00 -1.14
N PRO A 118 -11.51 -2.97 -1.00
CA PRO A 118 -11.36 -2.24 0.26
C PRO A 118 -12.68 -1.68 0.83
N THR A 119 -13.62 -1.35 -0.04
CA THR A 119 -14.97 -0.86 0.30
C THR A 119 -15.80 -1.85 1.11
N GLU A 120 -15.52 -3.15 0.97
CA GLU A 120 -16.20 -4.24 1.66
C GLU A 120 -15.29 -4.96 2.67
N LEU A 121 -13.97 -4.80 2.55
CA LEU A 121 -12.97 -5.53 3.31
C LEU A 121 -13.13 -5.36 4.82
N GLU A 122 -13.43 -4.13 5.27
CA GLU A 122 -13.62 -3.86 6.69
C GLU A 122 -14.83 -4.64 7.25
N LEU A 123 -15.96 -4.61 6.53
CA LEU A 123 -17.15 -5.33 6.93
C LEU A 123 -16.89 -6.84 6.93
N PHE A 124 -16.24 -7.35 5.89
CA PHE A 124 -15.85 -8.75 5.78
C PHE A 124 -15.08 -9.23 7.01
N ILE A 125 -14.01 -8.50 7.41
CA ILE A 125 -13.19 -8.87 8.57
C ILE A 125 -14.01 -8.86 9.86
N LYS A 126 -14.90 -7.87 10.05
CA LYS A 126 -15.78 -7.76 11.21
C LYS A 126 -16.78 -8.91 11.32
N THR A 127 -17.24 -9.43 10.19
CA THR A 127 -18.29 -10.45 10.13
C THR A 127 -17.77 -11.89 10.00
N LEU A 128 -16.46 -12.11 10.09
CA LEU A 128 -15.89 -13.45 9.95
C LEU A 128 -16.46 -14.42 11.00
N PRO A 129 -16.99 -15.58 10.58
CA PRO A 129 -17.32 -16.66 11.50
C PRO A 129 -16.05 -17.32 12.08
N ASP A 130 -16.22 -18.13 13.14
CA ASP A 130 -15.08 -18.60 13.93
C ASP A 130 -14.18 -19.61 13.21
N ASP A 131 -14.75 -20.39 12.28
CA ASP A 131 -14.02 -21.28 11.36
C ASP A 131 -13.09 -20.49 10.42
N TRP A 132 -13.55 -19.34 9.92
CA TRP A 132 -12.71 -18.43 9.14
C TRP A 132 -11.62 -17.79 9.98
N LYS A 133 -11.94 -17.35 11.21
CA LYS A 133 -10.93 -16.79 12.13
C LYS A 133 -9.83 -17.80 12.47
N ALA A 134 -10.17 -19.08 12.56
CA ALA A 134 -9.20 -20.15 12.80
C ALA A 134 -8.18 -20.29 11.65
N LYS A 135 -8.58 -19.95 10.42
CA LYS A 135 -7.71 -19.97 9.22
C LYS A 135 -7.12 -18.59 8.86
N ARG A 136 -7.13 -17.62 9.78
CA ARG A 136 -6.67 -16.24 9.50
C ARG A 136 -5.23 -16.13 8.98
N GLU A 137 -4.35 -17.06 9.35
CA GLU A 137 -2.95 -17.10 8.92
C GLU A 137 -2.79 -17.56 7.46
N ASP A 138 -3.86 -18.14 6.90
CA ASP A 138 -3.93 -18.60 5.53
C ASP A 138 -4.47 -17.56 4.55
N PHE A 139 -4.89 -16.40 5.06
CA PHE A 139 -5.37 -15.31 4.21
C PHE A 139 -4.24 -14.68 3.41
N VAL A 140 -4.51 -14.49 2.12
CA VAL A 140 -3.72 -13.73 1.16
C VAL A 140 -4.52 -12.48 0.80
N PHE A 141 -4.15 -11.35 1.39
CA PHE A 141 -4.81 -10.07 1.11
C PHE A 141 -4.21 -9.39 -0.11
N LEU A 142 -5.05 -8.76 -0.92
CA LEU A 142 -4.66 -8.13 -2.17
C LEU A 142 -4.67 -6.61 -2.05
N SER A 143 -3.63 -5.97 -2.57
CA SER A 143 -3.42 -4.53 -2.52
C SER A 143 -2.91 -3.99 -3.86
N GLY A 144 -2.97 -2.67 -4.04
CA GLY A 144 -2.46 -1.94 -5.18
C GLY A 144 -3.43 -1.81 -6.35
N GLY A 145 -3.20 -0.79 -7.17
CA GLY A 145 -4.03 -0.52 -8.34
C GLY A 145 -5.43 -0.01 -7.98
N PRO A 146 -6.21 0.33 -9.02
CA PRO A 146 -7.55 0.93 -8.86
C PRO A 146 -8.59 -0.05 -8.30
N GLN A 147 -8.30 -1.35 -8.27
CA GLN A 147 -9.26 -2.38 -7.84
C GLN A 147 -9.04 -2.87 -6.41
N CYS A 148 -7.78 -2.92 -5.95
CA CYS A 148 -7.44 -3.44 -4.63
C CYS A 148 -6.97 -2.35 -3.66
N GLY A 149 -6.55 -1.18 -4.14
CA GLY A 149 -6.20 -0.03 -3.29
C GLY A 149 -5.12 -0.30 -2.23
N CYS A 150 -4.88 0.68 -1.36
CA CYS A 150 -4.00 0.55 -0.21
C CYS A 150 -4.79 0.06 1.01
N ILE A 151 -4.64 -1.22 1.33
CA ILE A 151 -5.39 -1.90 2.41
C ILE A 151 -4.70 -1.86 3.77
N GLU A 152 -3.42 -1.47 3.85
CA GLU A 152 -2.65 -1.51 5.09
C GLU A 152 -3.37 -0.80 6.25
N PRO A 153 -3.97 0.40 6.08
CA PRO A 153 -4.70 1.05 7.17
C PRO A 153 -5.83 0.18 7.74
N ILE A 154 -6.63 -0.45 6.87
CA ILE A 154 -7.72 -1.34 7.27
C ILE A 154 -7.14 -2.55 8.02
N LEU A 155 -6.16 -3.23 7.43
CA LEU A 155 -5.59 -4.45 8.02
C LEU A 155 -4.94 -4.18 9.37
N LYS A 156 -4.35 -2.99 9.57
CA LYS A 156 -3.70 -2.60 10.83
C LYS A 156 -4.70 -2.52 11.98
N ASP A 157 -5.89 -1.96 11.75
CA ASP A 157 -6.92 -1.80 12.77
C ASP A 157 -7.46 -3.14 13.30
N TYR A 158 -7.40 -4.19 12.48
CA TYR A 158 -7.83 -5.55 12.84
C TYR A 158 -6.66 -6.50 13.14
N GLY A 159 -5.42 -6.00 13.14
CA GLY A 159 -4.24 -6.80 13.46
C GLY A 159 -3.79 -7.77 12.37
N TYR A 160 -4.19 -7.55 11.12
CA TYR A 160 -3.77 -8.30 9.92
C TYR A 160 -2.57 -7.69 9.18
N ALA A 161 -2.12 -6.49 9.55
CA ALA A 161 -0.90 -5.89 9.01
C ALA A 161 0.35 -6.37 9.78
N ARG A 162 0.78 -7.62 9.53
CA ARG A 162 1.92 -8.27 10.22
C ARG A 162 2.75 -9.12 9.26
N ASP A 163 3.99 -9.41 9.63
CA ASP A 163 4.92 -10.20 8.81
C ASP A 163 4.46 -11.62 8.52
N SER A 164 3.65 -12.21 9.41
CA SER A 164 3.10 -13.55 9.22
C SER A 164 1.92 -13.59 8.24
N MET A 165 1.27 -12.46 7.99
CA MET A 165 0.09 -12.38 7.13
C MET A 165 0.50 -12.23 5.69
N THR A 166 -0.10 -13.06 4.82
CA THR A 166 0.25 -13.02 3.40
C THR A 166 -0.40 -11.82 2.75
N GLN A 167 0.41 -10.98 2.11
CA GLN A 167 -0.06 -9.78 1.42
C GLN A 167 0.56 -9.73 0.04
N LEU A 168 -0.29 -9.57 -0.97
CA LEU A 168 0.03 -9.54 -2.38
C LEU A 168 -0.21 -8.12 -2.91
N LEU A 169 0.81 -7.54 -3.55
CA LEU A 169 0.71 -6.31 -4.31
C LEU A 169 0.39 -6.66 -5.76
N CYS A 170 -0.85 -6.44 -6.18
CA CYS A 170 -1.36 -6.61 -7.53
C CYS A 170 -0.97 -5.44 -8.44
N GLY A 171 0.33 -5.11 -8.46
CA GLY A 171 0.83 -3.96 -9.18
C GLY A 171 0.67 -4.10 -10.69
N SER A 172 1.02 -5.25 -11.27
CA SER A 172 1.40 -5.22 -12.69
C SER A 172 1.13 -6.50 -13.45
N PHE A 173 -0.15 -6.84 -13.53
CA PHE A 173 -0.63 -7.75 -14.55
C PHE A 173 -1.96 -7.30 -15.09
N THR A 174 -2.26 -7.64 -16.34
CA THR A 174 -3.59 -7.40 -16.89
C THR A 174 -4.59 -8.35 -16.23
N THR A 175 -5.70 -7.84 -15.72
CA THR A 175 -6.88 -8.67 -15.51
C THR A 175 -7.38 -9.13 -16.87
N PRO A 176 -7.92 -10.36 -17.01
CA PRO A 176 -8.41 -10.85 -18.28
C PRO A 176 -9.60 -9.97 -18.72
N ASP A 177 -9.35 -9.04 -19.64
CA ASP A 177 -10.40 -8.49 -20.45
C ASP A 177 -10.84 -9.59 -21.45
N THR A 178 -12.11 -9.56 -21.84
CA THR A 178 -12.85 -10.57 -22.63
C THR A 178 -12.15 -11.07 -23.91
N ASN A 179 -11.05 -10.43 -24.33
CA ASN A 179 -10.28 -10.74 -25.54
C ASN A 179 -8.90 -11.38 -25.30
N ILE A 180 -8.34 -11.40 -24.08
CA ILE A 180 -6.93 -11.80 -23.86
C ILE A 180 -6.77 -13.18 -23.20
N GLY A 181 -7.82 -13.72 -22.58
CA GLY A 181 -7.88 -15.11 -22.09
C GLY A 181 -6.94 -15.47 -20.94
N LYS A 182 -5.76 -14.85 -20.83
CA LYS A 182 -4.79 -15.03 -19.73
C LYS A 182 -4.20 -13.68 -19.28
N PRO A 183 -3.95 -13.51 -17.98
CA PRO A 183 -3.17 -12.38 -17.47
C PRO A 183 -1.80 -12.27 -18.13
N ARG A 184 -1.33 -11.04 -18.33
CA ARG A 184 -0.01 -10.73 -18.88
C ARG A 184 0.77 -9.87 -17.90
N ASP A 185 2.07 -10.15 -17.79
CA ASP A 185 2.98 -9.31 -17.02
C ASP A 185 3.02 -7.88 -17.58
N LEU A 186 2.87 -6.91 -16.70
CA LEU A 186 3.03 -5.49 -17.02
C LEU A 186 4.35 -4.95 -16.48
N SER A 187 5.20 -5.76 -15.85
CA SER A 187 6.52 -5.28 -15.43
C SER A 187 7.35 -4.81 -16.64
N CYS A 188 8.24 -3.84 -16.41
CA CYS A 188 9.16 -3.35 -17.42
C CYS A 188 10.59 -3.26 -16.91
N ASN A 189 11.54 -3.67 -17.76
CA ASN A 189 12.97 -3.49 -17.51
C ASN A 189 13.33 -2.02 -17.77
N ILE A 190 13.88 -1.36 -16.77
CA ILE A 190 14.28 0.06 -16.81
C ILE A 190 15.81 0.24 -16.80
N GLY A 191 16.55 -0.83 -17.11
CA GLY A 191 18.00 -0.86 -17.19
C GLY A 191 18.64 -1.77 -16.14
N SER A 192 19.94 -1.57 -15.92
CA SER A 192 20.70 -2.30 -14.89
C SER A 192 21.09 -1.37 -13.76
N ASP A 193 21.22 -1.90 -12.55
CA ASP A 193 21.79 -1.18 -11.42
C ASP A 193 23.33 -1.13 -11.50
N SER A 194 23.95 -0.50 -10.50
CA SER A 194 25.41 -0.38 -10.42
C SER A 194 26.14 -1.73 -10.28
N TYR A 195 25.43 -2.80 -9.95
CA TYR A 195 25.94 -4.15 -9.81
C TYR A 195 25.66 -5.02 -11.05
N GLY A 196 24.95 -4.48 -12.05
CA GLY A 196 24.59 -5.19 -13.27
C GLY A 196 23.25 -5.94 -13.20
N GLU A 197 22.55 -5.87 -12.06
CA GLU A 197 21.26 -6.52 -11.87
C GLU A 197 20.14 -5.76 -12.60
N VAL A 198 19.17 -6.49 -13.14
CA VAL A 198 18.06 -5.90 -13.90
C VAL A 198 17.15 -5.11 -12.96
N LYS A 199 17.11 -3.79 -13.15
CA LYS A 199 16.10 -2.93 -12.52
C LYS A 199 14.78 -3.11 -13.24
N THR A 200 13.73 -3.35 -12.46
CA THR A 200 12.38 -3.51 -12.99
C THR A 200 11.45 -2.51 -12.32
N ALA A 201 10.47 -2.04 -13.07
CA ALA A 201 9.40 -1.18 -12.57
C ALA A 201 8.04 -1.86 -12.75
N GLY A 202 7.12 -1.50 -11.86
CA GLY A 202 5.81 -2.12 -11.77
C GLY A 202 5.96 -3.63 -11.58
N GLU A 203 6.53 -4.10 -10.48
CA GLU A 203 6.59 -5.52 -10.17
C GLU A 203 5.39 -5.92 -9.30
N THR A 204 4.87 -7.13 -9.49
CA THR A 204 4.04 -7.78 -8.46
C THR A 204 4.95 -8.17 -7.30
N ALA A 205 4.50 -8.03 -6.06
CA ALA A 205 5.30 -8.42 -4.89
C ALA A 205 4.44 -9.11 -3.85
N VAL A 206 5.03 -10.04 -3.09
CA VAL A 206 4.33 -10.79 -2.04
C VAL A 206 5.22 -10.96 -0.80
N CYS A 207 4.60 -10.92 0.37
CA CYS A 207 5.24 -11.28 1.64
C CYS A 207 4.32 -12.20 2.47
N GLY A 208 4.86 -12.76 3.56
CA GLY A 208 4.11 -13.56 4.53
C GLY A 208 4.18 -15.07 4.28
N LYS A 209 3.38 -15.83 5.04
CA LYS A 209 3.40 -17.30 5.07
C LYS A 209 3.34 -17.95 3.68
N TRP A 210 2.42 -17.51 2.83
CA TRP A 210 2.18 -18.09 1.52
C TRP A 210 2.95 -17.41 0.39
N ALA A 211 3.97 -16.60 0.70
CA ALA A 211 4.73 -15.86 -0.30
C ALA A 211 5.36 -16.77 -1.37
N GLY A 212 5.91 -17.93 -0.98
CA GLY A 212 6.48 -18.91 -1.91
C GLY A 212 5.44 -19.47 -2.89
N ALA A 213 4.27 -19.87 -2.38
CA ALA A 213 3.19 -20.45 -3.19
C ALA A 213 2.64 -19.42 -4.19
N VAL A 214 2.46 -18.18 -3.74
CA VAL A 214 2.01 -17.07 -4.59
C VAL A 214 3.07 -16.72 -5.65
N GLU A 215 4.33 -16.61 -5.26
CA GLU A 215 5.44 -16.34 -6.19
C GLU A 215 5.53 -17.43 -7.28
N GLN A 216 5.47 -18.70 -6.87
CA GLN A 216 5.49 -19.84 -7.79
C GLN A 216 4.31 -19.75 -8.78
N ARG A 217 3.09 -19.58 -8.29
CA ARG A 217 1.88 -19.47 -9.12
C ARG A 217 1.99 -18.37 -10.18
N PHE A 218 2.44 -17.19 -9.77
CA PHE A 218 2.57 -16.04 -10.67
C PHE A 218 3.68 -16.27 -11.70
N THR A 219 4.82 -16.81 -11.28
CA THR A 219 5.97 -17.07 -12.15
C THR A 219 5.66 -18.15 -13.20
N GLU A 220 4.95 -19.22 -12.82
CA GLU A 220 4.48 -20.26 -13.74
C GLU A 220 3.47 -19.72 -14.76
N ALA A 221 2.69 -18.70 -14.38
CA ALA A 221 1.81 -17.96 -15.29
C ALA A 221 2.53 -16.92 -16.17
N GLY A 222 3.85 -16.77 -16.03
CA GLY A 222 4.65 -15.80 -16.77
C GLY A 222 4.51 -14.37 -16.26
N ILE A 223 4.08 -14.18 -15.01
CA ILE A 223 4.01 -12.88 -14.33
C ILE A 223 5.15 -12.78 -13.34
N LYS A 224 5.91 -11.68 -13.42
CA LYS A 224 7.00 -11.44 -12.48
C LYS A 224 6.42 -11.12 -11.10
N CYS A 225 6.76 -11.94 -10.12
CA CYS A 225 6.37 -11.75 -8.72
C CYS A 225 7.61 -11.82 -7.83
N LYS A 226 7.85 -10.76 -7.04
CA LYS A 226 8.95 -10.71 -6.09
C LYS A 226 8.47 -11.12 -4.70
N SER A 227 8.95 -12.25 -4.19
CA SER A 227 8.81 -12.56 -2.76
C SER A 227 9.80 -11.75 -1.92
N GLY A 228 9.39 -11.32 -0.72
CA GLY A 228 10.25 -10.57 0.19
C GLY A 228 9.66 -10.36 1.57
N PHE A 229 10.40 -9.62 2.41
CA PHE A 229 9.96 -9.27 3.75
C PHE A 229 8.84 -8.22 3.70
N TYR A 230 7.97 -8.23 4.72
CA TYR A 230 6.86 -7.29 4.86
C TYR A 230 7.30 -5.82 4.72
N ARG A 231 8.47 -5.47 5.27
CA ARG A 231 9.04 -4.11 5.14
C ARG A 231 9.31 -3.70 3.69
N GLU A 232 9.80 -4.61 2.85
CA GLU A 232 10.06 -4.34 1.44
C GLU A 232 8.76 -4.26 0.66
N TRP A 233 7.87 -5.23 0.88
CA TRP A 233 6.51 -5.23 0.30
C TRP A 233 5.78 -3.92 0.62
N ARG A 234 5.83 -3.46 1.88
CA ARG A 234 5.17 -2.24 2.35
C ARG A 234 5.67 -1.00 1.60
N ARG A 235 6.98 -0.93 1.29
CA ARG A 235 7.54 0.17 0.49
C ARG A 235 6.99 0.16 -0.92
N LEU A 236 6.93 -1.00 -1.57
CA LEU A 236 6.39 -1.15 -2.92
C LEU A 236 4.88 -0.85 -2.97
N MET A 237 4.13 -1.27 -1.96
CA MET A 237 2.70 -0.98 -1.88
C MET A 237 2.43 0.52 -1.76
N TRP A 238 3.18 1.24 -0.91
CA TRP A 238 3.05 2.69 -0.80
C TRP A 238 3.59 3.45 -2.02
N GLU A 239 4.64 2.95 -2.67
CA GLU A 239 5.11 3.46 -3.96
C GLU A 239 4.00 3.39 -5.01
N ARG A 240 3.31 2.25 -5.08
CA ARG A 240 2.18 2.08 -5.98
C ARG A 240 0.99 2.96 -5.59
N ALA A 241 0.65 3.07 -4.32
CA ALA A 241 -0.42 3.97 -3.88
C ALA A 241 -0.13 5.44 -4.26
N ALA A 242 1.12 5.89 -4.11
CA ALA A 242 1.53 7.23 -4.52
C ALA A 242 1.40 7.43 -6.05
N PHE A 243 1.78 6.43 -6.84
CA PHE A 243 1.58 6.44 -8.29
C PHE A 243 0.10 6.56 -8.67
N ASP A 244 -0.73 5.65 -8.14
CA ASP A 244 -2.16 5.60 -8.44
C ASP A 244 -2.86 6.90 -8.00
N ALA A 245 -2.43 7.53 -6.90
CA ALA A 245 -2.97 8.80 -6.43
C ALA A 245 -2.54 9.99 -7.32
N VAL A 246 -1.23 10.18 -7.50
CA VAL A 246 -0.68 11.38 -8.13
C VAL A 246 -0.97 11.42 -9.62
N PHE A 247 -0.68 10.34 -10.35
CA PHE A 247 -0.82 10.36 -11.81
C PHE A 247 -2.28 10.50 -12.22
N ASN A 248 -3.18 9.76 -11.57
CA ASN A 248 -4.61 9.87 -11.88
C ASN A 248 -5.15 11.25 -11.54
N LEU A 249 -4.75 11.86 -10.42
CA LEU A 249 -5.20 13.21 -10.07
C LEU A 249 -4.77 14.24 -11.12
N ILE A 250 -3.49 14.26 -11.46
CA ILE A 250 -2.90 15.22 -12.41
C ILE A 250 -3.55 15.10 -13.78
N GLY A 251 -3.82 13.89 -14.26
CA GLY A 251 -4.48 13.69 -15.55
C GLY A 251 -5.98 13.95 -15.52
N ALA A 252 -6.67 13.58 -14.44
CA ALA A 252 -8.13 13.74 -14.34
C ALA A 252 -8.58 15.21 -14.25
N VAL A 253 -7.70 16.11 -13.76
CA VAL A 253 -8.02 17.54 -13.70
C VAL A 253 -7.83 18.29 -15.01
N ARG A 254 -7.36 17.63 -16.09
CA ARG A 254 -7.14 18.27 -17.40
C ARG A 254 -8.45 18.45 -18.16
N GLU A 255 -8.46 19.40 -19.08
CA GLU A 255 -9.60 19.63 -19.97
C GLU A 255 -9.72 18.53 -21.03
N GLU A 256 -8.56 18.05 -21.50
CA GLU A 256 -8.48 16.99 -22.49
C GLU A 256 -8.32 15.62 -21.83
N PRO A 257 -8.90 14.56 -22.42
CA PRO A 257 -8.62 13.19 -22.00
C PRO A 257 -7.11 12.92 -21.94
N THR A 258 -6.63 12.56 -20.75
CA THR A 258 -5.21 12.42 -20.45
C THR A 258 -4.93 10.99 -19.96
N THR A 259 -3.95 10.32 -20.56
CA THR A 259 -3.51 8.98 -20.13
C THR A 259 -2.43 9.08 -19.07
N LEU A 260 -2.17 7.98 -18.34
CA LEU A 260 -1.07 7.93 -17.36
C LEU A 260 0.29 8.18 -18.04
N LYS A 261 0.48 7.69 -19.27
CA LYS A 261 1.68 8.00 -20.07
C LYS A 261 1.81 9.48 -20.33
N ASP A 262 0.72 10.15 -20.68
CA ASP A 262 0.78 11.57 -20.96
C ASP A 262 1.15 12.40 -19.72
N VAL A 263 0.74 11.96 -18.53
CA VAL A 263 1.19 12.56 -17.28
C VAL A 263 2.70 12.44 -17.15
N ALA A 264 3.25 11.26 -17.44
CA ALA A 264 4.69 11.05 -17.44
C ALA A 264 5.42 11.95 -18.45
N THR A 265 4.89 12.08 -19.67
CA THR A 265 5.58 12.78 -20.77
C THR A 265 5.44 14.30 -20.72
N TYR A 266 4.28 14.82 -20.33
CA TYR A 266 3.97 16.25 -20.46
C TYR A 266 3.83 16.97 -19.12
N TYR A 267 3.66 16.24 -18.03
CA TYR A 267 3.43 16.81 -16.70
C TYR A 267 4.44 16.29 -15.68
N GLU A 268 5.63 15.90 -16.16
CA GLU A 268 6.70 15.28 -15.37
C GLU A 268 7.04 16.07 -14.11
N GLN A 269 7.28 17.37 -14.25
CA GLN A 269 7.68 18.22 -13.14
C GLN A 269 6.61 18.31 -12.05
N GLU A 270 5.34 18.45 -12.45
CA GLU A 270 4.21 18.51 -11.50
C GLU A 270 4.02 17.17 -10.80
N ALA A 271 4.14 16.06 -11.53
CA ALA A 271 4.06 14.72 -10.97
C ALA A 271 5.22 14.46 -10.01
N SER A 272 6.45 14.83 -10.36
CA SER A 272 7.63 14.71 -9.50
C SER A 272 7.46 15.48 -8.19
N ASP A 273 7.09 16.77 -8.26
CA ASP A 273 6.89 17.61 -7.08
C ASP A 273 5.82 17.02 -6.14
N MET A 274 4.70 16.57 -6.70
CA MET A 274 3.60 15.99 -5.94
C MET A 274 3.97 14.61 -5.34
N LEU A 275 4.70 13.77 -6.07
CA LEU A 275 5.20 12.49 -5.56
C LEU A 275 6.18 12.68 -4.40
N TRP A 276 7.11 13.64 -4.50
CA TRP A 276 8.03 13.95 -3.40
C TRP A 276 7.31 14.43 -2.16
N GLN A 277 6.24 15.21 -2.35
CA GLN A 277 5.39 15.66 -1.26
C GLN A 277 4.65 14.49 -0.58
N VAL A 278 3.99 13.62 -1.36
CA VAL A 278 3.30 12.43 -0.84
C VAL A 278 4.26 11.51 -0.10
N THR A 279 5.39 11.17 -0.71
CA THR A 279 6.36 10.23 -0.15
C THR A 279 7.09 10.79 1.08
N SER A 280 7.29 12.11 1.15
CA SER A 280 7.83 12.77 2.36
C SER A 280 6.86 12.67 3.54
N ASN A 281 5.54 12.81 3.31
CA ASN A 281 4.53 12.67 4.35
C ASN A 281 4.47 11.23 4.89
N LEU A 282 4.68 10.22 4.03
CA LEU A 282 4.74 8.81 4.46
C LEU A 282 5.84 8.56 5.50
N ARG A 283 6.98 9.26 5.38
CA ARG A 283 8.09 9.14 6.33
C ARG A 283 7.70 9.68 7.71
N GLY A 284 7.04 10.84 7.75
CA GLY A 284 6.59 11.46 9.00
C GLY A 284 5.46 10.70 9.68
N TRP A 285 4.50 10.18 8.90
CA TRP A 285 3.26 9.60 9.44
C TRP A 285 3.35 8.09 9.70
N LEU A 286 3.94 7.33 8.79
CA LEU A 286 3.93 5.86 8.82
C LEU A 286 5.30 5.22 9.03
N ALA A 287 6.34 6.05 9.18
CA ALA A 287 7.73 5.63 9.15
C ALA A 287 8.06 4.78 7.90
N VAL A 288 7.41 5.08 6.76
CA VAL A 288 7.68 4.44 5.48
C VAL A 288 8.62 5.34 4.67
N THR A 289 9.66 4.74 4.12
CA THR A 289 10.58 5.42 3.21
C THR A 289 10.63 4.60 1.94
N VAL A 290 10.14 5.17 0.85
CA VAL A 290 10.15 4.55 -0.48
C VAL A 290 11.59 4.34 -0.94
N ALA A 291 11.84 3.30 -1.73
CA ALA A 291 13.19 2.98 -2.18
C ALA A 291 13.73 4.04 -3.15
N TYR A 292 15.04 4.29 -3.09
CA TYR A 292 15.72 5.18 -4.03
C TYR A 292 15.41 4.81 -5.49
N GLY A 293 15.29 5.82 -6.37
CA GLY A 293 14.92 5.63 -7.77
C GLY A 293 13.43 5.31 -7.99
N PHE A 294 12.56 5.64 -7.04
CA PHE A 294 11.12 5.41 -7.21
C PHE A 294 10.54 6.24 -8.35
N GLU A 295 10.98 7.49 -8.55
CA GLU A 295 10.53 8.31 -9.68
C GLU A 295 10.86 7.64 -11.00
N GLU A 296 12.13 7.26 -11.21
CA GLU A 296 12.58 6.52 -12.39
C GLU A 296 11.67 5.31 -12.67
N ARG A 297 11.34 4.52 -11.63
CA ARG A 297 10.41 3.39 -11.76
C ARG A 297 8.99 3.82 -12.14
N LEU A 298 8.41 4.79 -11.44
CA LEU A 298 7.03 5.21 -11.65
C LEU A 298 6.81 5.85 -13.02
N PHE A 299 7.71 6.75 -13.43
CA PHE A 299 7.67 7.37 -14.75
C PHE A 299 7.90 6.35 -15.86
N SER A 300 8.92 5.50 -15.75
CA SER A 300 9.19 4.46 -16.76
C SER A 300 8.03 3.47 -16.89
N PHE A 301 7.39 3.11 -15.77
CA PHE A 301 6.20 2.26 -15.81
C PHE A 301 5.06 2.92 -16.58
N ALA A 302 4.74 4.18 -16.28
CA ALA A 302 3.71 4.93 -17.01
C ALA A 302 4.00 5.02 -18.51
N GLU A 303 5.23 5.36 -18.89
CA GLU A 303 5.62 5.53 -20.29
C GLU A 303 5.57 4.22 -21.09
N MET A 304 6.04 3.12 -20.50
CA MET A 304 6.21 1.85 -21.19
C MET A 304 4.96 0.96 -21.18
N ARG A 305 4.04 1.19 -20.23
CA ARG A 305 2.93 0.24 -19.95
C ARG A 305 1.56 0.88 -19.82
N CYS A 306 1.47 2.20 -19.68
CA CYS A 306 0.20 2.88 -19.42
C CYS A 306 -0.22 3.84 -20.54
N GLY A 307 0.16 3.53 -21.78
CA GLY A 307 -0.16 4.34 -22.97
C GLY A 307 -1.65 4.47 -23.26
N ASP A 308 -2.42 3.41 -22.99
CA ASP A 308 -3.87 3.37 -23.27
C ASP A 308 -4.72 3.45 -21.99
N ILE A 309 -4.11 3.72 -20.83
CA ILE A 309 -4.81 3.77 -19.55
C ILE A 309 -5.21 5.22 -19.25
N PRO A 310 -6.51 5.57 -19.29
CA PRO A 310 -6.97 6.91 -18.99
C PRO A 310 -6.78 7.23 -17.49
N CYS A 311 -6.46 8.48 -17.18
CA CYS A 311 -6.43 8.95 -15.79
C CYS A 311 -7.85 9.10 -15.27
N GLN A 312 -8.14 8.52 -14.10
CA GLN A 312 -9.47 8.55 -13.50
C GLN A 312 -9.40 8.62 -11.98
N ILE A 313 -10.30 9.38 -11.38
CA ILE A 313 -10.51 9.40 -9.93
C ILE A 313 -11.88 8.77 -9.66
N SER A 314 -11.88 7.64 -8.96
CA SER A 314 -13.11 7.03 -8.45
C SER A 314 -13.40 7.57 -7.07
N GLU A 315 -14.59 8.15 -6.87
CA GLU A 315 -15.05 8.62 -5.56
C GLU A 315 -15.13 7.48 -4.53
N GLU A 316 -15.60 6.31 -4.97
CA GLU A 316 -15.69 5.11 -4.14
C GLU A 316 -14.30 4.62 -3.68
N MET A 317 -13.32 4.61 -4.60
CA MET A 317 -11.97 4.13 -4.30
C MET A 317 -11.05 5.21 -3.72
N PHE A 318 -11.48 6.46 -3.71
CA PHE A 318 -10.70 7.61 -3.28
C PHE A 318 -10.05 7.40 -1.89
N PRO A 319 -10.78 6.99 -0.84
CA PRO A 319 -10.21 6.84 0.49
C PRO A 319 -9.14 5.74 0.59
N TYR A 320 -9.13 4.81 -0.37
CA TYR A 320 -8.23 3.66 -0.41
C TYR A 320 -7.06 3.86 -1.37
N VAL A 321 -7.14 4.84 -2.28
CA VAL A 321 -6.01 5.24 -3.15
C VAL A 321 -5.25 6.40 -2.51
N PHE A 322 -5.97 7.38 -1.96
CA PHE A 322 -5.43 8.58 -1.32
C PHE A 322 -5.36 8.42 0.20
N CYS A 323 -4.65 7.39 0.67
CA CYS A 323 -4.56 7.05 2.10
C CYS A 323 -3.56 7.90 2.91
N ALA A 324 -2.77 8.76 2.25
CA ALA A 324 -1.79 9.61 2.95
C ALA A 324 -2.46 10.82 3.60
N PRO A 325 -2.03 11.25 4.80
CA PRO A 325 -2.55 12.43 5.45
C PRO A 325 -2.31 13.66 4.57
N LEU A 326 -3.41 14.37 4.33
CA LEU A 326 -3.44 15.60 3.58
C LEU A 326 -3.15 16.77 4.53
N ASP A 327 -1.87 17.11 4.68
CA ASP A 327 -1.42 18.28 5.46
C ASP A 327 -1.50 19.59 4.66
N LYS A 328 -1.70 20.72 5.35
CA LYS A 328 -1.92 22.05 4.74
C LYS A 328 -0.80 22.48 3.79
N GLY A 329 -1.17 23.17 2.71
CA GLY A 329 -0.22 23.74 1.74
C GLY A 329 0.34 22.73 0.74
N ASN A 330 -0.35 21.60 0.55
CA ASN A 330 0.06 20.53 -0.34
C ASN A 330 -0.52 20.72 -1.75
N MET A 331 0.32 20.61 -2.78
CA MET A 331 -0.09 20.70 -4.19
C MET A 331 -1.17 19.64 -4.50
N LEU A 332 -1.09 18.48 -3.86
CA LEU A 332 -2.13 17.45 -3.90
C LEU A 332 -3.48 17.99 -3.42
N ILE A 333 -3.52 18.75 -2.30
CA ILE A 333 -4.78 19.33 -1.77
C ILE A 333 -5.34 20.38 -2.72
N GLU A 334 -4.48 21.19 -3.32
CA GLU A 334 -4.88 22.17 -4.33
C GLU A 334 -5.57 21.47 -5.51
N TYR A 335 -4.94 20.43 -6.07
CA TYR A 335 -5.49 19.66 -7.20
C TYR A 335 -6.75 18.91 -6.81
N LEU A 336 -6.84 18.37 -5.58
CA LEU A 336 -8.05 17.73 -5.07
C LEU A 336 -9.21 18.72 -4.94
N ASN A 337 -8.97 19.91 -4.39
CA ASN A 337 -9.98 20.95 -4.30
C ASN A 337 -10.41 21.42 -5.70
N TYR A 338 -9.49 21.56 -6.64
CA TYR A 338 -9.81 21.89 -8.04
C TYR A 338 -10.62 20.78 -8.71
N ALA A 339 -10.23 19.51 -8.52
CA ALA A 339 -10.98 18.35 -8.99
C ALA A 339 -12.42 18.38 -8.46
N GLN A 340 -12.61 18.73 -7.19
CA GLN A 340 -13.93 18.84 -6.57
C GLN A 340 -14.76 20.04 -7.04
N GLN A 341 -14.18 21.23 -7.00
CA GLN A 341 -14.92 22.48 -7.15
C GLN A 341 -15.14 22.85 -8.62
N GLU A 342 -14.11 22.63 -9.46
CA GLU A 342 -14.10 23.09 -10.85
C GLU A 342 -14.38 21.96 -11.84
N ARG A 343 -13.99 20.72 -11.51
CA ARG A 343 -14.25 19.54 -12.36
C ARG A 343 -15.45 18.69 -11.93
N GLY A 344 -15.99 18.93 -10.73
CA GLY A 344 -17.09 18.14 -10.18
C GLY A 344 -16.73 16.66 -9.94
N LEU A 345 -15.45 16.33 -9.85
CA LEU A 345 -14.95 15.02 -9.48
C LEU A 345 -15.08 14.86 -7.96
N ILE A 346 -15.35 13.67 -7.43
CA ILE A 346 -15.40 13.42 -5.97
C ILE A 346 -16.25 14.44 -5.15
N PRO A 347 -17.48 14.78 -5.58
CA PRO A 347 -18.25 15.88 -5.01
C PRO A 347 -18.64 15.70 -3.53
N ASN A 348 -18.66 14.46 -3.03
CA ASN A 348 -19.08 14.13 -1.66
C ASN A 348 -17.90 13.88 -0.71
N ILE A 349 -16.66 13.95 -1.19
CA ILE A 349 -15.48 13.73 -0.34
C ILE A 349 -15.11 15.01 0.42
N PRO A 350 -15.10 15.00 1.77
CA PRO A 350 -14.67 16.17 2.52
C PRO A 350 -13.16 16.37 2.37
N LEU A 351 -12.74 17.49 1.76
CA LEU A 351 -11.33 17.83 1.56
C LEU A 351 -10.86 18.92 2.52
N PRO A 352 -9.58 18.93 2.94
CA PRO A 352 -9.00 20.05 3.65
C PRO A 352 -9.06 21.33 2.80
N LYS A 353 -9.28 22.47 3.45
CA LYS A 353 -9.24 23.77 2.76
C LYS A 353 -7.84 24.05 2.23
N CYS A 354 -7.75 24.45 0.97
CA CYS A 354 -6.52 24.99 0.41
C CYS A 354 -6.22 26.37 1.05
N ASP A 355 -4.98 26.59 1.49
CA ASP A 355 -4.54 27.92 1.92
C ASP A 355 -4.54 28.86 0.70
N THR A 356 -4.96 30.12 0.88
CA THR A 356 -5.18 31.14 -0.17
C THR A 356 -3.89 31.66 -0.83
N ARG A 357 -2.82 30.86 -0.90
CA ARG A 357 -1.60 31.23 -1.62
C ARG A 357 -1.89 31.15 -3.13
N PRO A 358 -1.23 32.00 -3.96
CA PRO A 358 -1.43 31.95 -5.40
C PRO A 358 -1.20 30.51 -5.91
N SER A 359 -2.18 30.01 -6.65
CA SER A 359 -2.23 28.67 -7.21
C SER A 359 -0.92 28.35 -7.95
N LEU A 360 -0.26 27.25 -7.58
CA LEU A 360 0.88 26.72 -8.32
C LEU A 360 0.44 25.76 -9.42
N MET A 361 -0.86 25.42 -9.48
CA MET A 361 -1.41 24.63 -10.55
C MET A 361 -1.13 25.31 -11.88
N ARG A 362 -0.31 24.66 -12.72
CA ARG A 362 -0.01 25.17 -14.05
C ARG A 362 -1.28 25.05 -14.89
N GLN A 363 -1.85 26.21 -15.20
CA GLN A 363 -2.93 26.31 -16.17
C GLN A 363 -2.30 26.33 -17.57
N GLY A 364 -2.66 25.36 -18.41
CA GLY A 364 -2.12 25.22 -19.76
C GLY A 364 -1.74 23.79 -20.11
N ASN A 365 -1.66 23.51 -21.41
CA ASN A 365 -1.34 22.19 -21.94
C ASN A 365 0.12 22.25 -22.42
N LEU A 366 1.06 21.65 -21.67
CA LEU A 366 2.46 21.56 -22.10
C LEU A 366 2.63 20.77 -23.43
N ARG A 367 1.57 20.07 -23.87
CA ARG A 367 1.48 19.44 -25.19
C ARG A 367 1.45 20.42 -26.36
N ALA A 368 0.94 21.65 -26.16
CA ALA A 368 0.71 22.62 -27.22
C ALA A 368 1.77 23.73 -27.28
N ASP A 369 2.56 23.88 -26.21
CA ASP A 369 3.41 25.04 -26.04
C ASP A 369 4.86 24.57 -26.13
N GLY A 370 5.41 24.50 -27.34
CA GLY A 370 6.84 24.29 -27.59
C GLY A 370 7.72 25.46 -27.13
N ALA A 371 7.42 26.04 -25.97
CA ALA A 371 8.20 27.08 -25.31
C ALA A 371 8.83 26.47 -24.05
N VAL A 372 10.14 26.23 -24.15
CA VAL A 372 11.05 26.02 -23.02
C VAL A 372 11.11 27.27 -22.17
#